data_AF-A0A942G4E6-F1
#
_entry.id   AF-A0A942G4E6-F1
#
_cell.length_a   1.000
_cell.length_b   1.000
_cell.length_c   1.000
_cell.angle_alpha   90.00
_cell.angle_beta   90.00
_cell.angle_gamma   90.00
#
_symmetry.space_group_name_H-M   'P 1'
#
loop_
_entity.id
_entity.type
_entity.pdbx_description
1 polymer ?
#
loop_
_entity_poly.entity_id
_entity_poly.type
_entity_poly.pdbx_seq_one_letter_code
_entity_poly.pdbx_strand_id
1 'polypeptide(L)'
;MNNYIADRLGIAQGDIVALMGAGGKTTLMLRLGCELSLRSKVLITTTTKIYRPKPGQAGPVVLAGSIDEAIWQLGVQWMSSPCVVLGQREIAGGKLLGIPEFWFSALRAAFPACTILVEADGAMGRWLKGHHVHEPVIPRETTLVVVVMGLGVIGKPLDSQYVHRPEVVAGSTGLSMGETIAPAHAAASLAGQFALAVSQAPLSRQALWLNMVGDRNDAALLASGRLVARHLNRLLPARQVLIGKASALAQVPESWPPSRPVAGVVLAAGLSTRLGGDKMFLPWRGKALLRHAVENLLMSQVAGVAVVLGHRANEARLLLGGLPIEIVENPAYHGGIGSSVQAAAAFLVGRKDLPQGVLFALGDQPRLSPSTIDTLVQRFLTQRSQIIYPTYEGKRGNPVIFPVELLGDFLSLGADQGGREIMERYRERLCGVEVGDDAVLNDIDTPADYEQLLKID
;
A
#
# COMPACT_ATOMS: atom_id res chain seq x y z
N MET A 1 -16.25 9.86 -9.75
CA MET A 1 -14.82 9.50 -9.87
C MET A 1 -14.76 8.20 -10.62
N ASN A 2 -14.03 8.11 -11.73
CA ASN A 2 -13.91 6.86 -12.46
C ASN A 2 -13.20 5.80 -11.61
N ASN A 3 -13.77 4.61 -11.55
CA ASN A 3 -13.30 3.48 -10.76
C ASN A 3 -12.23 2.64 -11.49
N TYR A 4 -11.69 3.14 -12.60
CA TYR A 4 -10.74 2.42 -13.44
C TYR A 4 -9.33 2.42 -12.88
N ILE A 5 -8.64 1.29 -13.01
CA ILE A 5 -7.24 1.12 -12.60
C ILE A 5 -6.36 2.06 -13.45
N ALA A 6 -6.66 2.19 -14.75
CA ALA A 6 -5.93 3.07 -15.65
C ALA A 6 -5.90 4.54 -15.18
N ASP A 7 -7.02 5.05 -14.66
CA ASP A 7 -7.13 6.41 -14.14
C ASP A 7 -6.34 6.58 -12.84
N ARG A 8 -6.35 5.55 -11.98
CA ARG A 8 -5.57 5.55 -10.74
C ARG A 8 -4.07 5.52 -10.99
N LEU A 9 -3.62 4.76 -11.99
CA LEU A 9 -2.23 4.76 -12.45
C LEU A 9 -1.85 6.04 -13.23
N GLY A 10 -2.82 6.92 -13.51
CA GLY A 10 -2.62 8.13 -14.30
C GLY A 10 -2.13 7.81 -15.72
N ILE A 11 -2.65 6.77 -16.36
CA ILE A 11 -2.30 6.43 -17.74
C ILE A 11 -2.98 7.42 -18.68
N ALA A 12 -2.18 8.16 -19.44
CA ALA A 12 -2.62 9.12 -20.43
C ALA A 12 -2.67 8.49 -21.84
N GLN A 13 -3.40 9.15 -22.74
CA GLN A 13 -3.39 8.78 -24.14
C GLN A 13 -1.98 8.95 -24.73
N GLY A 14 -1.52 7.94 -25.47
CA GLY A 14 -0.17 7.94 -26.03
C GLY A 14 0.92 7.41 -25.08
N ASP A 15 0.58 7.05 -23.85
CA ASP A 15 1.56 6.42 -22.95
C ASP A 15 2.06 5.08 -23.51
N ILE A 16 3.34 4.78 -23.26
CA ILE A 16 3.89 3.44 -23.39
C ILE A 16 4.08 2.92 -21.98
N VAL A 17 3.29 1.92 -21.60
CA VAL A 17 3.21 1.37 -20.25
C VAL A 17 3.84 -0.01 -20.21
N ALA A 18 4.97 -0.13 -19.53
CA ALA A 18 5.65 -1.40 -19.33
C ALA A 18 5.25 -2.04 -18.00
N LEU A 19 4.81 -3.30 -18.04
CA LEU A 19 4.50 -4.10 -16.88
C LEU A 19 5.64 -5.10 -16.63
N MET A 20 6.23 -5.07 -15.44
CA MET A 20 7.29 -5.98 -15.02
C MET A 20 7.00 -6.64 -13.67
N GLY A 21 7.72 -7.71 -13.32
CA GLY A 21 7.55 -8.41 -12.05
C GLY A 21 6.71 -9.68 -12.17
N ALA A 22 5.83 -9.93 -11.20
CA ALA A 22 5.15 -11.22 -11.03
C ALA A 22 3.77 -11.09 -10.36
N GLY A 23 2.95 -12.15 -10.42
CA GLY A 23 1.66 -12.17 -9.72
C GLY A 23 0.52 -11.43 -10.42
N GLY A 24 0.41 -11.55 -11.76
CA GLY A 24 -0.79 -11.12 -12.51
C GLY A 24 -0.58 -10.03 -13.56
N LYS A 25 0.65 -9.86 -14.07
CA LYS A 25 0.98 -8.88 -15.13
C LYS A 25 0.06 -8.97 -16.35
N THR A 26 -0.05 -10.14 -16.96
CA THR A 26 -0.90 -10.34 -18.15
C THR A 26 -2.36 -10.01 -17.83
N THR A 27 -2.86 -10.40 -16.67
CA THR A 27 -4.22 -10.08 -16.22
C THR A 27 -4.43 -8.57 -16.08
N LEU A 28 -3.49 -7.86 -15.45
CA LEU A 28 -3.52 -6.40 -15.33
C LEU A 28 -3.43 -5.73 -16.70
N MET A 29 -2.53 -6.17 -17.57
CA MET A 29 -2.35 -5.65 -18.93
C MET A 29 -3.64 -5.78 -19.76
N LEU A 30 -4.28 -6.96 -19.74
CA LEU A 30 -5.55 -7.17 -20.44
C LEU A 30 -6.66 -6.31 -19.85
N ARG A 31 -6.72 -6.18 -18.52
CA ARG A 31 -7.69 -5.30 -17.84
C ARG A 31 -7.51 -3.84 -18.24
N LEU A 32 -6.28 -3.34 -18.22
CA LEU A 32 -5.96 -1.98 -18.67
C LEU A 32 -6.32 -1.80 -20.15
N GLY A 33 -6.07 -2.82 -20.98
CA GLY A 33 -6.46 -2.84 -22.38
C GLY A 33 -7.96 -2.61 -22.56
N CYS A 34 -8.80 -3.32 -21.80
CA CYS A 34 -10.23 -3.12 -21.81
C CYS A 34 -10.62 -1.70 -21.37
N GLU A 35 -10.11 -1.22 -20.23
CA GLU A 35 -10.44 0.11 -19.68
C GLU A 35 -10.05 1.25 -20.63
N LEU A 36 -8.84 1.18 -21.21
CA LEU A 36 -8.30 2.21 -22.08
C LEU A 36 -8.93 2.20 -23.47
N SER A 37 -9.37 1.05 -23.97
CA SER A 37 -10.01 0.92 -25.29
C SER A 37 -11.37 1.60 -25.39
N LEU A 38 -11.98 1.93 -24.24
CA LEU A 38 -13.21 2.72 -24.18
C LEU A 38 -13.01 4.18 -24.64
N ARG A 39 -11.76 4.67 -24.66
CA ARG A 39 -11.45 6.09 -24.93
C ARG A 39 -10.42 6.34 -26.02
N SER A 40 -9.62 5.34 -26.37
CA SER A 40 -8.50 5.51 -27.30
C SER A 40 -8.08 4.20 -27.94
N LYS A 41 -7.29 4.28 -29.01
CA LYS A 41 -6.65 3.09 -29.59
C LYS A 41 -5.60 2.54 -28.64
N VAL A 42 -5.63 1.24 -28.39
CA VAL A 42 -4.71 0.52 -27.52
C VAL A 42 -4.00 -0.58 -28.31
N LEU A 43 -2.69 -0.68 -28.09
CA LEU A 43 -1.87 -1.79 -28.53
C LEU A 43 -1.46 -2.61 -27.31
N ILE A 44 -1.70 -3.92 -27.33
CA ILE A 44 -1.17 -4.87 -26.34
C ILE A 44 -0.05 -5.67 -26.99
N THR A 45 1.10 -5.74 -26.34
CA THR A 45 2.24 -6.53 -26.83
C THR A 45 3.13 -7.02 -25.68
N THR A 46 4.25 -7.64 -26.01
CA THR A 46 5.28 -8.07 -25.06
C THR A 46 6.65 -7.94 -25.72
N THR A 47 7.71 -7.75 -24.93
CA THR A 47 9.10 -7.92 -25.38
C THR A 47 9.61 -9.34 -25.18
N THR A 48 8.81 -10.21 -24.54
CA THR A 48 9.17 -11.60 -24.26
C THR A 48 8.16 -12.56 -24.89
N LYS A 49 7.37 -13.27 -24.08
CA LYS A 49 6.39 -14.25 -24.52
C LYS A 49 5.17 -14.16 -23.62
N ILE A 50 3.99 -14.01 -24.22
CA ILE A 50 2.71 -14.05 -23.50
C ILE A 50 1.84 -15.16 -24.07
N TYR A 51 0.91 -15.68 -23.27
CA TYR A 51 -0.14 -16.54 -23.82
C TYR A 51 -1.02 -15.74 -24.77
N ARG A 52 -1.44 -16.38 -25.86
CA ARG A 52 -2.43 -15.80 -26.77
C ARG A 52 -3.72 -15.51 -25.96
N PRO A 53 -4.21 -14.26 -25.93
CA PRO A 53 -5.46 -13.95 -25.24
C PRO A 53 -6.60 -14.81 -25.77
N LYS A 54 -7.43 -15.33 -24.88
CA LYS A 54 -8.63 -16.11 -25.25
C LYS A 54 -9.67 -15.17 -25.88
N PRO A 55 -10.62 -15.71 -26.67
CA PRO A 55 -11.73 -14.92 -27.19
C PRO A 55 -12.44 -14.13 -26.08
N GLY A 56 -12.65 -12.83 -26.31
CA GLY A 56 -13.28 -11.91 -25.35
C GLY A 56 -12.35 -11.31 -24.29
N GLN A 57 -11.07 -11.71 -24.21
CA GLN A 57 -10.11 -11.11 -23.26
C GLN A 57 -9.40 -9.86 -23.79
N ALA A 58 -9.28 -9.75 -25.11
CA ALA A 58 -8.71 -8.61 -25.84
C ALA A 58 -9.31 -8.56 -27.24
N GLY A 59 -8.92 -7.56 -28.04
CA GLY A 59 -9.28 -7.51 -29.45
C GLY A 59 -8.45 -8.46 -30.34
N PRO A 60 -8.48 -8.28 -31.67
CA PRO A 60 -7.86 -9.21 -32.60
C PRO A 60 -6.35 -9.32 -32.39
N VAL A 61 -5.83 -10.52 -32.65
CA VAL A 61 -4.39 -10.81 -32.61
C VAL A 61 -3.81 -10.66 -34.01
N VAL A 62 -2.86 -9.75 -34.15
CA VAL A 62 -2.06 -9.48 -35.34
C VAL A 62 -0.69 -10.12 -35.18
N LEU A 63 -0.25 -10.82 -36.22
CA LEU A 63 1.10 -11.36 -36.32
C LEU A 63 1.82 -10.63 -37.45
N ALA A 64 3.00 -10.08 -37.17
CA ALA A 64 3.78 -9.36 -38.16
C ALA A 64 5.26 -9.73 -38.06
N GLY A 65 5.87 -10.10 -39.18
CA GLY A 65 7.30 -10.42 -39.27
C GLY A 65 8.18 -9.18 -39.37
N SER A 66 7.62 -8.04 -39.79
CA SER A 66 8.32 -6.75 -39.98
C SER A 66 7.52 -5.57 -39.43
N ILE A 67 8.21 -4.43 -39.21
CA ILE A 67 7.59 -3.21 -38.69
C ILE A 67 6.59 -2.60 -39.69
N ASP A 68 6.89 -2.62 -41.00
CA ASP A 68 6.01 -2.07 -42.02
C ASP A 68 4.70 -2.87 -42.11
N GLU A 69 4.81 -4.20 -42.06
CA GLU A 69 3.66 -5.10 -41.97
C GLU A 69 2.83 -4.83 -40.71
N ALA A 70 3.49 -4.64 -39.56
CA ALA A 70 2.81 -4.33 -38.32
C ALA A 70 2.02 -3.01 -38.41
N ILE A 71 2.65 -1.93 -38.90
CA ILE A 71 2.01 -0.63 -39.06
C ILE A 71 0.80 -0.71 -39.98
N TRP A 72 0.93 -1.38 -41.13
CA TRP A 72 -0.17 -1.58 -42.07
C TRP A 72 -1.32 -2.36 -41.44
N GLN A 73 -1.05 -3.53 -40.85
CA GLN A 73 -2.09 -4.38 -40.26
C GLN A 73 -2.77 -3.71 -39.07
N LEU A 74 -2.04 -2.99 -38.22
CA LEU A 74 -2.61 -2.21 -37.12
C LEU A 74 -3.56 -1.11 -37.62
N GLY A 75 -3.16 -0.39 -38.67
CA GLY A 75 -4.01 0.63 -39.31
C GLY A 75 -5.36 0.06 -39.76
N VAL A 76 -5.34 -1.13 -40.36
CA VAL A 76 -6.56 -1.84 -40.80
C VAL A 76 -7.40 -2.31 -39.61
N GLN A 77 -6.79 -2.99 -38.63
CA GLN A 77 -7.53 -3.57 -37.50
C GLN A 77 -8.17 -2.52 -36.58
N TRP A 78 -7.53 -1.36 -36.41
CA TRP A 78 -8.09 -0.28 -35.62
C TRP A 78 -9.29 0.42 -36.26
N MET A 79 -9.67 0.09 -37.50
CA MET A 79 -10.94 0.54 -38.08
C MET A 79 -12.15 -0.16 -37.45
N SER A 80 -11.97 -1.38 -36.92
CA SER A 80 -13.06 -2.21 -36.39
C SER A 80 -12.89 -2.59 -34.91
N SER A 81 -11.70 -2.47 -34.34
CA SER A 81 -11.45 -2.77 -32.93
C SER A 81 -10.53 -1.73 -32.28
N PRO A 82 -10.92 -1.08 -31.17
CA PRO A 82 -10.07 -0.08 -30.51
C PRO A 82 -8.88 -0.70 -29.75
N CYS A 83 -8.83 -2.01 -29.55
CA CYS A 83 -7.74 -2.71 -28.88
C CYS A 83 -7.21 -3.80 -29.80
N VAL A 84 -5.90 -3.84 -30.04
CA VAL A 84 -5.27 -4.86 -30.90
C VAL A 84 -4.10 -5.48 -30.16
N VAL A 85 -3.92 -6.79 -30.31
CA VAL A 85 -2.79 -7.52 -29.75
C VAL A 85 -1.77 -7.76 -30.85
N LEU A 86 -0.52 -7.36 -30.67
CA LEU A 86 0.55 -7.56 -31.65
C LEU A 86 1.62 -8.51 -31.10
N GLY A 87 1.92 -9.55 -31.87
CA GLY A 87 3.08 -10.40 -31.69
C GLY A 87 3.83 -10.58 -33.00
N GLN A 88 5.09 -11.02 -32.94
CA GLN A 88 5.87 -11.28 -34.14
C GLN A 88 5.41 -12.56 -34.85
N ARG A 89 5.13 -13.61 -34.07
CA ARG A 89 4.64 -14.91 -34.53
C ARG A 89 4.07 -15.70 -33.36
N GLU A 90 3.31 -16.74 -33.67
CA GLU A 90 2.93 -17.75 -32.70
C GLU A 90 4.05 -18.78 -32.51
N ILE A 91 4.23 -19.24 -31.28
CA ILE A 91 5.22 -20.25 -30.90
C ILE A 91 4.53 -21.38 -30.13
N ALA A 92 5.26 -22.50 -29.92
CA ALA A 92 4.74 -23.68 -29.25
C ALA A 92 4.08 -23.37 -27.90
N GLY A 93 2.98 -24.09 -27.60
CA GLY A 93 2.23 -23.93 -26.36
C GLY A 93 1.24 -22.75 -26.35
N GLY A 94 0.82 -22.27 -27.53
CA GLY A 94 -0.19 -21.20 -27.65
C GLY A 94 0.29 -19.84 -27.16
N LYS A 95 1.60 -19.56 -27.29
CA LYS A 95 2.21 -18.30 -26.89
C LYS A 95 2.52 -17.43 -28.11
N LEU A 96 2.49 -16.13 -27.90
CA LEU A 96 2.96 -15.15 -28.87
C LEU A 96 4.40 -14.78 -28.53
N LEU A 97 5.27 -14.77 -29.54
CA LEU A 97 6.57 -14.14 -29.44
C LEU A 97 6.39 -12.62 -29.51
N GLY A 98 7.04 -11.91 -28.60
CA GLY A 98 7.02 -10.46 -28.53
C GLY A 98 7.64 -9.76 -29.73
N ILE A 99 7.45 -8.45 -29.81
CA ILE A 99 8.04 -7.61 -30.85
C ILE A 99 9.44 -7.13 -30.41
N PRO A 100 10.36 -6.88 -31.36
CA PRO A 100 11.68 -6.30 -31.06
C PRO A 100 11.59 -4.90 -30.45
N GLU A 101 12.50 -4.56 -29.53
CA GLU A 101 12.51 -3.27 -28.82
C GLU A 101 12.62 -2.07 -29.78
N PHE A 102 13.39 -2.19 -30.85
CA PHE A 102 13.56 -1.10 -31.82
C PHE A 102 12.27 -0.75 -32.60
N TRP A 103 11.21 -1.56 -32.50
CA TRP A 103 9.91 -1.27 -33.14
C TRP A 103 9.12 -0.18 -32.38
N PHE A 104 9.35 0.00 -31.08
CA PHE A 104 8.53 0.92 -30.28
C PHE A 104 8.65 2.37 -30.75
N SER A 105 9.86 2.80 -31.17
CA SER A 105 10.08 4.13 -31.76
C SER A 105 9.23 4.36 -33.03
N ALA A 106 9.23 3.39 -33.94
CA ALA A 106 8.49 3.47 -35.20
C ALA A 106 6.97 3.41 -34.96
N LEU A 107 6.51 2.52 -34.07
CA LEU A 107 5.10 2.45 -33.67
C LEU A 107 4.62 3.76 -33.03
N ARG A 108 5.45 4.36 -32.17
CA ARG A 108 5.17 5.66 -31.53
C ARG A 108 5.04 6.79 -32.55
N ALA A 109 5.92 6.81 -33.55
CA ALA A 109 5.90 7.81 -34.62
C ALA A 109 4.67 7.65 -35.53
N ALA A 110 4.32 6.41 -35.90
CA ALA A 110 3.15 6.12 -36.72
C ALA A 110 1.83 6.38 -35.99
N PHE A 111 1.77 6.11 -34.69
CA PHE A 111 0.55 6.18 -33.89
C PHE A 111 0.73 6.94 -32.57
N PRO A 112 1.00 8.26 -32.61
CA PRO A 112 1.33 9.07 -31.42
C PRO A 112 0.19 9.21 -30.41
N ALA A 113 -1.05 8.90 -30.82
CA ALA A 113 -2.22 8.93 -29.96
C ALA A 113 -2.60 7.54 -29.40
N CYS A 114 -1.87 6.49 -29.75
CA CYS A 114 -2.11 5.13 -29.28
C CYS A 114 -1.38 4.87 -27.97
N THR A 115 -2.09 4.33 -26.98
CA THR A 115 -1.46 3.82 -25.76
C THR A 115 -0.96 2.40 -25.99
N ILE A 116 0.31 2.15 -25.70
CA ILE A 116 0.94 0.83 -25.88
C ILE A 116 1.14 0.19 -24.51
N LEU A 117 0.58 -0.99 -24.29
CA LEU A 117 0.77 -1.79 -23.09
C LEU A 117 1.73 -2.94 -23.43
N VAL A 118 2.83 -3.05 -22.68
CA VAL A 118 3.87 -4.04 -22.92
C VAL A 118 4.15 -4.86 -21.68
N GLU A 119 4.02 -6.19 -21.77
CA GLU A 119 4.56 -7.09 -20.75
C GLU A 119 6.07 -7.28 -20.99
N ALA A 120 6.88 -6.77 -20.07
CA ALA A 120 8.33 -6.64 -20.24
C ALA A 120 9.13 -7.89 -19.83
N ASP A 121 8.50 -8.86 -19.18
CA ASP A 121 9.19 -10.03 -18.62
C ASP A 121 8.31 -11.26 -18.32
N GLY A 122 8.91 -12.45 -18.26
CA GLY A 122 8.22 -13.70 -17.92
C GLY A 122 8.40 -14.11 -16.45
N ALA A 123 7.33 -14.50 -15.74
CA ALA A 123 7.41 -14.88 -14.33
C ALA A 123 6.97 -16.33 -14.01
N MET A 124 6.65 -17.13 -15.03
CA MET A 124 6.19 -18.52 -14.88
C MET A 124 5.04 -18.71 -13.87
N GLY A 125 4.14 -17.73 -13.74
CA GLY A 125 2.99 -17.79 -12.82
C GLY A 125 3.33 -17.57 -11.34
N ARG A 126 4.58 -17.24 -11.00
CA ARG A 126 5.01 -16.91 -9.63
C ARG A 126 4.49 -15.55 -9.18
N TRP A 127 4.61 -15.28 -7.88
CA TRP A 127 4.02 -14.08 -7.24
C TRP A 127 5.03 -12.98 -6.96
N LEU A 128 6.31 -13.33 -6.81
CA LEU A 128 7.44 -12.42 -6.77
C LEU A 128 8.51 -12.87 -7.78
N LYS A 129 9.38 -11.96 -8.20
CA LYS A 129 10.44 -12.25 -9.15
C LYS A 129 11.74 -11.52 -8.81
N GLY A 130 12.85 -12.25 -8.91
CA GLY A 130 14.18 -11.69 -8.99
C GLY A 130 14.58 -11.41 -10.45
N HIS A 131 15.17 -10.24 -10.68
CA HIS A 131 15.59 -9.75 -11.99
C HIS A 131 17.11 -9.74 -12.10
N HIS A 132 17.64 -10.23 -13.21
CA HIS A 132 19.06 -10.05 -13.53
C HIS A 132 19.27 -8.72 -14.26
N VAL A 133 20.50 -8.25 -14.39
CA VAL A 133 20.80 -6.95 -15.03
C VAL A 133 20.26 -6.84 -16.46
N HIS A 134 20.22 -7.95 -17.20
CA HIS A 134 19.75 -8.00 -18.59
C HIS A 134 18.23 -8.23 -18.76
N GLU A 135 17.47 -8.38 -17.68
CA GLU A 135 16.01 -8.60 -17.72
C GLU A 135 15.34 -7.84 -16.57
N PRO A 136 14.30 -7.02 -16.78
CA PRO A 136 13.34 -7.03 -17.89
C PRO A 136 13.89 -6.40 -19.17
N VAL A 137 13.16 -6.54 -20.27
CA VAL A 137 13.41 -5.79 -21.51
C VAL A 137 12.34 -4.71 -21.58
N ILE A 138 12.62 -3.55 -20.96
CA ILE A 138 11.73 -2.40 -20.96
C ILE A 138 12.11 -1.48 -22.13
N PRO A 139 11.19 -1.18 -23.07
CA PRO A 139 11.47 -0.25 -24.16
C PRO A 139 11.86 1.12 -23.63
N ARG A 140 12.90 1.72 -24.22
CA ARG A 140 13.39 3.05 -23.81
C ARG A 140 12.33 4.16 -23.88
N GLU A 141 11.38 4.05 -24.80
CA GLU A 141 10.27 5.00 -24.98
C GLU A 141 9.16 4.87 -23.92
N THR A 142 9.28 3.93 -22.98
CA THR A 142 8.32 3.73 -21.89
C THR A 142 8.12 5.02 -21.09
N THR A 143 6.87 5.45 -20.95
CA THR A 143 6.48 6.65 -20.19
C THR A 143 5.99 6.32 -18.78
N LEU A 144 5.57 5.08 -18.55
CA LEU A 144 5.19 4.55 -17.24
C LEU A 144 5.65 3.09 -17.09
N VAL A 145 6.39 2.79 -16.03
CA VAL A 145 6.63 1.41 -15.60
C VAL A 145 5.71 1.08 -14.42
N VAL A 146 5.01 -0.03 -14.54
CA VAL A 146 4.20 -0.63 -13.47
C VAL A 146 4.88 -1.90 -13.00
N VAL A 147 5.45 -1.85 -11.81
CA VAL A 147 5.96 -3.04 -11.13
C VAL A 147 4.79 -3.80 -10.53
N VAL A 148 4.73 -5.11 -10.74
CA VAL A 148 3.63 -5.97 -10.31
C VAL A 148 4.13 -7.01 -9.33
N MET A 149 3.41 -7.19 -8.22
CA MET A 149 3.66 -8.25 -7.24
C MET A 149 2.34 -8.87 -6.78
N GLY A 150 2.30 -10.19 -6.63
CA GLY A 150 1.18 -10.89 -6.01
C GLY A 150 1.34 -10.95 -4.50
N LEU A 151 0.36 -10.42 -3.74
CA LEU A 151 0.44 -10.38 -2.28
C LEU A 151 0.41 -11.75 -1.59
N GLY A 152 -0.06 -12.79 -2.29
CA GLY A 152 -0.03 -14.16 -1.79
C GLY A 152 1.37 -14.69 -1.45
N VAL A 153 2.44 -13.99 -1.88
CA VAL A 153 3.83 -14.34 -1.53
C VAL A 153 4.18 -14.03 -0.06
N ILE A 154 3.47 -13.10 0.58
CA ILE A 154 3.74 -12.73 1.97
C ILE A 154 3.37 -13.92 2.88
N GLY A 155 4.29 -14.26 3.79
CA GLY A 155 4.14 -15.42 4.67
C GLY A 155 4.49 -16.75 4.01
N LYS A 156 4.97 -16.76 2.75
CA LYS A 156 5.48 -17.96 2.08
C LYS A 156 7.00 -18.08 2.21
N PRO A 157 7.55 -19.30 2.16
CA PRO A 157 8.99 -19.51 2.10
C PRO A 157 9.58 -18.92 0.81
N LEU A 158 10.83 -18.45 0.90
CA LEU A 158 11.61 -18.04 -0.26
C LEU A 158 12.10 -19.27 -1.04
N ASP A 159 11.34 -19.66 -2.05
CA ASP A 159 11.65 -20.79 -2.92
C ASP A 159 11.09 -20.63 -4.35
N SER A 160 11.37 -21.62 -5.19
CA SER A 160 10.96 -21.63 -6.59
C SER A 160 9.48 -21.95 -6.82
N GLN A 161 8.71 -22.31 -5.77
CA GLN A 161 7.27 -22.52 -5.84
C GLN A 161 6.52 -21.19 -5.87
N TYR A 162 6.99 -20.19 -5.11
CA TYR A 162 6.33 -18.89 -4.97
C TYR A 162 7.06 -17.76 -5.66
N VAL A 163 8.39 -17.87 -5.80
CA VAL A 163 9.27 -16.82 -6.33
C VAL A 163 9.97 -17.31 -7.60
N HIS A 164 9.99 -16.47 -8.63
CA HIS A 164 10.80 -16.72 -9.82
C HIS A 164 12.22 -16.22 -9.57
N ARG A 165 13.22 -17.11 -9.63
CA ARG A 165 14.63 -16.83 -9.28
C ARG A 165 14.79 -16.39 -7.81
N PRO A 166 14.43 -17.25 -6.85
CA PRO A 166 14.51 -16.94 -5.42
C PRO A 166 15.92 -16.55 -4.96
N GLU A 167 16.97 -17.10 -5.57
CA GLU A 167 18.38 -16.78 -5.29
C GLU A 167 18.73 -15.30 -5.54
N VAL A 168 18.10 -14.67 -6.54
CA VAL A 168 18.28 -13.24 -6.82
C VAL A 168 17.53 -12.39 -5.79
N VAL A 169 16.36 -12.86 -5.34
CA VAL A 169 15.61 -12.20 -4.26
C VAL A 169 16.35 -12.33 -2.93
N ALA A 170 16.94 -13.49 -2.63
CA ALA A 170 17.79 -13.70 -1.45
C ALA A 170 18.90 -12.64 -1.38
N GLY A 171 19.63 -12.43 -2.49
CA GLY A 171 20.71 -11.45 -2.57
C GLY A 171 20.29 -9.99 -2.32
N SER A 172 19.05 -9.61 -2.69
CA SER A 172 18.55 -8.24 -2.48
C SER A 172 17.81 -8.02 -1.17
N THR A 173 17.39 -9.10 -0.50
CA THR A 173 16.60 -9.03 0.75
C THR A 173 17.36 -9.46 2.00
N GLY A 174 18.48 -10.18 1.83
CA GLY A 174 19.22 -10.80 2.93
C GLY A 174 18.58 -12.09 3.47
N LEU A 175 17.48 -12.56 2.86
CA LEU A 175 16.82 -13.81 3.22
C LEU A 175 17.63 -15.02 2.76
N SER A 176 17.61 -16.07 3.58
CA SER A 176 18.04 -17.41 3.19
C SER A 176 16.91 -18.17 2.49
N MET A 177 17.28 -19.13 1.65
CA MET A 177 16.31 -20.02 0.99
C MET A 177 15.45 -20.75 2.03
N GLY A 178 14.13 -20.80 1.80
CA GLY A 178 13.16 -21.40 2.72
C GLY A 178 12.67 -20.49 3.85
N GLU A 179 13.33 -19.35 4.11
CA GLU A 179 12.86 -18.39 5.11
C GLU A 179 11.58 -17.67 4.66
N THR A 180 10.76 -17.27 5.64
CA THR A 180 9.47 -16.64 5.40
C THR A 180 9.61 -15.21 4.87
N ILE A 181 8.94 -14.92 3.76
CA ILE A 181 8.90 -13.59 3.14
C ILE A 181 7.94 -12.69 3.93
N ALA A 182 8.49 -11.82 4.78
CA ALA A 182 7.77 -10.74 5.44
C ALA A 182 7.59 -9.51 4.53
N PRO A 183 6.66 -8.58 4.86
CA PRO A 183 6.43 -7.35 4.10
C PRO A 183 7.68 -6.49 3.85
N ALA A 184 8.59 -6.42 4.84
CA ALA A 184 9.84 -5.67 4.70
C ALA A 184 10.77 -6.27 3.63
N HIS A 185 10.86 -7.59 3.55
CA HIS A 185 11.65 -8.28 2.53
C HIS A 185 11.08 -8.05 1.14
N ALA A 186 9.75 -8.14 0.99
CA ALA A 186 9.08 -7.82 -0.28
C ALA A 186 9.35 -6.36 -0.71
N ALA A 187 9.27 -5.40 0.21
CA ALA A 187 9.60 -4.00 -0.08
C ALA A 187 11.07 -3.80 -0.50
N ALA A 188 12.03 -4.48 0.14
CA ALA A 188 13.44 -4.45 -0.25
C ALA A 188 13.66 -5.02 -1.67
N SER A 189 13.03 -6.17 -1.98
CA SER A 189 13.06 -6.73 -3.34
C SER A 189 12.48 -5.77 -4.37
N LEU A 190 11.34 -5.13 -4.07
CA LEU A 190 10.69 -4.16 -4.95
C LEU A 190 11.56 -2.92 -5.18
N ALA A 191 12.29 -2.45 -4.16
CA ALA A 191 13.20 -1.32 -4.32
C ALA A 191 14.29 -1.61 -5.37
N GLY A 192 14.84 -2.82 -5.37
CA GLY A 192 15.77 -3.27 -6.42
C GLY A 192 15.14 -3.31 -7.82
N GLN A 193 13.89 -3.76 -7.93
CA GLN A 193 13.15 -3.76 -9.21
C GLN A 193 12.92 -2.33 -9.73
N PHE A 194 12.60 -1.39 -8.85
CA PHE A 194 12.44 0.02 -9.24
C PHE A 194 13.76 0.66 -9.68
N ALA A 195 14.88 0.32 -9.03
CA ALA A 195 16.19 0.80 -9.47
C ALA A 195 16.51 0.29 -10.88
N LEU A 196 16.21 -0.97 -11.16
CA LEU A 196 16.38 -1.55 -12.50
C LEU A 196 15.47 -0.88 -13.53
N ALA A 197 14.19 -0.65 -13.20
CA ALA A 197 13.24 0.06 -14.07
C ALA A 197 13.73 1.47 -14.44
N VAL A 198 14.23 2.24 -13.47
CA VAL A 198 14.81 3.57 -13.71
C VAL A 198 16.05 3.50 -14.59
N SER A 199 16.88 2.47 -14.45
CA SER A 199 18.09 2.33 -15.28
C SER A 199 17.77 2.09 -16.76
N GLN A 200 16.67 1.41 -17.08
CA GLN A 200 16.28 1.09 -18.46
C GLN A 200 15.37 2.16 -19.07
N ALA A 201 14.49 2.77 -18.27
CA ALA A 201 13.56 3.81 -18.71
C ALA A 201 13.61 5.02 -17.76
N PRO A 202 14.66 5.84 -17.80
CA PRO A 202 14.93 6.89 -16.80
C PRO A 202 13.91 8.03 -16.79
N LEU A 203 13.20 8.25 -17.90
CA LEU A 203 12.17 9.29 -18.02
C LEU A 203 10.78 8.79 -17.63
N SER A 204 10.63 7.50 -17.32
CA SER A 204 9.34 6.92 -17.03
C SER A 204 8.87 7.24 -15.62
N ARG A 205 7.57 7.51 -15.49
CA ARG A 205 6.88 7.47 -14.21
C ARG A 205 6.88 6.04 -13.68
N GLN A 206 6.71 5.89 -12.37
CA GLN A 206 6.84 4.58 -11.71
C GLN A 206 5.68 4.37 -10.75
N ALA A 207 5.04 3.20 -10.86
CA ALA A 207 3.96 2.78 -9.98
C ALA A 207 4.11 1.30 -9.58
N LEU A 208 3.51 0.94 -8.45
CA LEU A 208 3.41 -0.44 -7.97
C LEU A 208 1.95 -0.90 -8.01
N TRP A 209 1.73 -2.10 -8.54
CA TRP A 209 0.48 -2.83 -8.40
C TRP A 209 0.68 -4.06 -7.50
N LEU A 210 0.09 -4.00 -6.31
CA LEU A 210 -0.01 -5.11 -5.37
C LEU A 210 -1.32 -5.87 -5.63
N ASN A 211 -1.20 -7.03 -6.27
CA ASN A 211 -2.35 -7.81 -6.75
C ASN A 211 -2.87 -8.81 -5.71
N MET A 212 -4.06 -9.35 -5.97
CA MET A 212 -4.76 -10.45 -5.26
C MET A 212 -5.68 -10.02 -4.10
N VAL A 213 -5.97 -8.74 -3.93
CA VAL A 213 -6.91 -8.26 -2.90
C VAL A 213 -8.22 -7.87 -3.56
N GLY A 214 -9.26 -8.71 -3.46
CA GLY A 214 -10.52 -8.49 -4.17
C GLY A 214 -11.79 -8.81 -3.40
N ASP A 215 -11.69 -9.66 -2.39
CA ASP A 215 -12.83 -10.21 -1.67
C ASP A 215 -12.78 -9.78 -0.19
N ARG A 216 -13.92 -9.79 0.51
CA ARG A 216 -13.99 -9.39 1.93
C ARG A 216 -13.08 -10.23 2.84
N ASN A 217 -12.77 -11.46 2.42
CA ASN A 217 -11.91 -12.39 3.16
C ASN A 217 -10.41 -12.07 3.01
N ASP A 218 -10.05 -11.12 2.14
CA ASP A 218 -8.65 -10.75 1.87
C ASP A 218 -8.10 -9.72 2.87
N ALA A 219 -8.75 -9.51 4.02
CA ALA A 219 -8.36 -8.50 5.01
C ALA A 219 -6.88 -8.63 5.46
N ALA A 220 -6.40 -9.86 5.65
CA ALA A 220 -4.99 -10.12 6.00
C ALA A 220 -4.02 -9.80 4.84
N LEU A 221 -4.43 -10.03 3.60
CA LEU A 221 -3.63 -9.66 2.41
C LEU A 221 -3.62 -8.15 2.21
N LEU A 222 -4.75 -7.47 2.42
CA LEU A 222 -4.81 -6.01 2.39
C LEU A 222 -3.89 -5.40 3.44
N ALA A 223 -3.95 -5.88 4.69
CA ALA A 223 -3.05 -5.49 5.76
C ALA A 223 -1.57 -5.68 5.38
N SER A 224 -1.24 -6.84 4.78
CA SER A 224 0.11 -7.11 4.27
C SER A 224 0.52 -6.13 3.16
N GLY A 225 -0.38 -5.80 2.24
CA GLY A 225 -0.14 -4.83 1.18
C GLY A 225 0.13 -3.42 1.71
N ARG A 226 -0.62 -3.00 2.74
CA ARG A 226 -0.39 -1.72 3.43
C ARG A 226 0.99 -1.69 4.08
N LEU A 227 1.40 -2.77 4.75
CA LEU A 227 2.74 -2.89 5.32
C LEU A 227 3.84 -2.82 4.25
N VAL A 228 3.68 -3.53 3.13
CA VAL A 228 4.62 -3.43 1.98
C VAL A 228 4.71 -1.98 1.48
N ALA A 229 3.58 -1.31 1.28
CA ALA A 229 3.55 0.07 0.81
C ALA A 229 4.28 1.02 1.77
N ARG A 230 4.12 0.86 3.09
CA ARG A 230 4.81 1.67 4.09
C ARG A 230 6.32 1.43 4.12
N HIS A 231 6.75 0.17 4.11
CA HIS A 231 8.17 -0.15 4.03
C HIS A 231 8.79 0.40 2.76
N LEU A 232 8.11 0.25 1.62
CA LEU A 232 8.57 0.78 0.36
C LEU A 232 8.67 2.30 0.39
N ASN A 233 7.68 3.01 0.95
CA ASN A 233 7.72 4.47 1.04
C ASN A 233 8.89 4.99 1.89
N ARG A 234 9.40 4.21 2.85
CA ARG A 234 10.63 4.56 3.60
C ARG A 234 11.89 4.41 2.75
N LEU A 235 11.93 3.40 1.88
CA LEU A 235 13.08 3.13 1.01
C LEU A 235 13.08 4.05 -0.23
N LEU A 236 11.89 4.26 -0.80
CA LEU A 236 11.63 5.02 -2.03
C LEU A 236 10.37 5.87 -1.84
N PRO A 237 10.51 7.07 -1.25
CA PRO A 237 9.38 7.98 -1.05
C PRO A 237 8.68 8.39 -2.35
N ALA A 238 7.43 8.83 -2.22
CA ALA A 238 6.63 9.40 -3.30
C ALA A 238 6.32 8.44 -4.47
N ARG A 239 6.33 7.13 -4.22
CA ARG A 239 5.85 6.13 -5.19
C ARG A 239 4.38 5.84 -4.99
N GLN A 240 3.65 5.84 -6.10
CA GLN A 240 2.26 5.41 -6.09
C GLN A 240 2.20 3.89 -5.98
N VAL A 241 1.46 3.41 -4.99
CA VAL A 241 1.17 1.99 -4.79
C VAL A 241 -0.34 1.81 -4.85
N LEU A 242 -0.79 0.90 -5.70
CA LEU A 242 -2.19 0.49 -5.80
C LEU A 242 -2.33 -0.95 -5.30
N ILE A 243 -3.32 -1.19 -4.44
CA ILE A 243 -3.63 -2.50 -3.86
C ILE A 243 -5.00 -2.93 -4.36
N GLY A 244 -5.09 -4.09 -5.01
CA GLY A 244 -6.38 -4.58 -5.51
C GLY A 244 -6.28 -5.92 -6.22
N LYS A 245 -7.31 -6.25 -7.00
CA LYS A 245 -7.38 -7.47 -7.82
C LYS A 245 -7.71 -7.11 -9.26
N ALA A 246 -6.76 -7.34 -10.17
CA ALA A 246 -6.90 -6.92 -11.57
C ALA A 246 -8.13 -7.56 -12.25
N SER A 247 -8.54 -8.75 -11.82
CA SER A 247 -9.72 -9.45 -12.35
C SER A 247 -11.05 -8.95 -11.77
N ALA A 248 -11.07 -8.10 -10.74
CA ALA A 248 -12.31 -7.61 -10.11
C ALA A 248 -12.83 -6.38 -10.86
N LEU A 249 -14.01 -6.47 -11.50
CA LEU A 249 -14.55 -5.40 -12.36
C LEU A 249 -15.02 -4.17 -11.57
N ALA A 250 -15.63 -4.36 -10.40
CA ALA A 250 -16.30 -3.30 -9.64
C ALA A 250 -15.50 -2.77 -8.44
N GLN A 251 -14.29 -3.26 -8.20
CA GLN A 251 -13.51 -2.89 -7.03
C GLN A 251 -12.59 -1.71 -7.34
N VAL A 252 -12.67 -0.67 -6.52
CA VAL A 252 -11.71 0.45 -6.57
C VAL A 252 -10.45 0.02 -5.82
N PRO A 253 -9.27 0.05 -6.45
CA PRO A 253 -8.03 -0.26 -5.74
C PRO A 253 -7.73 0.80 -4.68
N GLU A 254 -7.16 0.38 -3.56
CA GLU A 254 -6.67 1.28 -2.52
C GLU A 254 -5.37 1.93 -3.00
N SER A 255 -5.23 3.25 -2.80
CA SER A 255 -4.07 4.02 -3.27
C SER A 255 -3.22 4.51 -2.11
N TRP A 256 -1.91 4.37 -2.26
CA TRP A 256 -0.90 4.70 -1.28
C TRP A 256 0.22 5.56 -1.90
N PRO A 257 0.73 6.59 -1.19
CA PRO A 257 0.17 7.14 0.03
C PRO A 257 -1.26 7.69 -0.20
N PRO A 258 -2.13 7.68 0.82
CA PRO A 258 -3.49 8.20 0.67
C PRO A 258 -3.46 9.70 0.33
N SER A 259 -4.28 10.12 -0.64
CA SER A 259 -4.31 11.52 -1.12
C SER A 259 -4.80 12.54 -0.08
N ARG A 260 -5.49 12.06 0.95
CA ARG A 260 -6.03 12.84 2.06
C ARG A 260 -5.63 12.15 3.37
N PRO A 261 -4.39 12.33 3.82
CA PRO A 261 -3.82 11.49 4.88
C PRO A 261 -4.39 11.84 6.26
N VAL A 262 -4.75 10.82 7.03
CA VAL A 262 -4.90 10.91 8.49
C VAL A 262 -3.64 10.33 9.11
N ALA A 263 -2.92 11.08 9.95
CA ALA A 263 -1.77 10.56 10.68
C ALA A 263 -2.24 9.75 11.89
N GLY A 264 -1.64 8.59 12.14
CA GLY A 264 -1.84 7.83 13.37
C GLY A 264 -0.77 8.19 14.40
N VAL A 265 -1.19 8.44 15.64
CA VAL A 265 -0.31 8.68 16.78
C VAL A 265 -0.67 7.68 17.88
N VAL A 266 0.31 6.89 18.33
CA VAL A 266 0.17 6.03 19.51
C VAL A 266 0.83 6.72 20.69
N LEU A 267 0.05 7.01 21.73
CA LEU A 267 0.54 7.57 22.99
C LEU A 267 1.02 6.43 23.89
N ALA A 268 2.33 6.38 24.16
CA ALA A 268 2.99 5.29 24.87
C ALA A 268 4.09 5.81 25.83
N ALA A 269 3.96 7.05 26.31
CA ALA A 269 4.98 7.69 27.15
C ALA A 269 4.73 7.58 28.67
N GLY A 270 3.54 7.12 29.08
CA GLY A 270 3.08 7.16 30.47
C GLY A 270 3.76 6.16 31.41
N LEU A 271 3.81 6.52 32.70
CA LEU A 271 4.44 5.76 33.79
C LEU A 271 3.73 4.45 34.19
N SER A 272 2.49 4.21 33.73
CA SER A 272 1.73 2.98 33.98
C SER A 272 1.65 2.54 35.46
N THR A 273 1.49 3.49 36.38
CA THR A 273 1.65 3.30 37.83
C THR A 273 0.64 2.35 38.49
N ARG A 274 -0.56 2.18 37.92
CA ARG A 274 -1.63 1.31 38.46
C ARG A 274 -1.42 -0.18 38.22
N LEU A 275 -0.68 -0.52 37.16
CA LEU A 275 -0.36 -1.89 36.74
C LEU A 275 1.12 -2.25 36.98
N GLY A 276 1.81 -1.48 37.83
CA GLY A 276 3.19 -1.76 38.22
C GLY A 276 4.26 -1.32 37.21
N GLY A 277 3.96 -0.41 36.28
CA GLY A 277 4.94 0.21 35.37
C GLY A 277 5.06 -0.40 33.97
N ASP A 278 4.47 -1.59 33.74
CA ASP A 278 4.92 -2.48 32.66
C ASP A 278 3.83 -2.87 31.63
N LYS A 279 2.62 -2.28 31.71
CA LYS A 279 1.46 -2.74 30.92
C LYS A 279 1.70 -2.84 29.42
N MET A 280 2.44 -1.88 28.85
CA MET A 280 2.75 -1.84 27.41
C MET A 280 3.62 -3.00 26.93
N PHE A 281 4.39 -3.60 27.84
CA PHE A 281 5.33 -4.69 27.58
C PHE A 281 4.72 -6.07 27.85
N LEU A 282 3.51 -6.14 28.40
CA LEU A 282 2.86 -7.41 28.72
C LEU A 282 2.59 -8.23 27.44
N PRO A 283 2.87 -9.54 27.46
CA PRO A 283 2.71 -10.39 26.29
C PRO A 283 1.26 -10.82 26.06
N TRP A 284 0.76 -10.66 24.84
CA TRP A 284 -0.51 -11.22 24.39
C TRP A 284 -0.30 -11.82 23.00
N ARG A 285 -0.80 -13.03 22.73
CA ARG A 285 -0.61 -13.72 21.43
C ARG A 285 0.83 -13.67 20.89
N GLY A 286 1.82 -13.85 21.77
CA GLY A 286 3.25 -13.89 21.43
C GLY A 286 3.93 -12.53 21.16
N LYS A 287 3.25 -11.39 21.35
CA LYS A 287 3.84 -10.04 21.21
C LYS A 287 3.39 -9.13 22.35
N ALA A 288 4.14 -8.07 22.61
CA ALA A 288 3.77 -7.07 23.61
C ALA A 288 2.52 -6.26 23.19
N LEU A 289 1.73 -5.78 24.16
CA LEU A 289 0.51 -4.99 23.90
C LEU A 289 0.78 -3.77 23.00
N LEU A 290 1.84 -3.03 23.29
CA LEU A 290 2.24 -1.85 22.50
C LEU A 290 2.51 -2.22 21.04
N ARG A 291 3.15 -3.37 20.81
CA ARG A 291 3.43 -3.83 19.45
C ARG A 291 2.14 -4.14 18.69
N HIS A 292 1.15 -4.75 19.33
CA HIS A 292 -0.16 -4.99 18.72
C HIS A 292 -0.86 -3.69 18.36
N ALA A 293 -0.94 -2.74 19.29
CA ALA A 293 -1.58 -1.44 19.04
C ALA A 293 -0.95 -0.71 17.83
N VAL A 294 0.38 -0.69 17.77
CA VAL A 294 1.12 -0.08 16.65
C VAL A 294 0.90 -0.84 15.34
N GLU A 295 0.98 -2.18 15.35
CA GLU A 295 0.74 -3.01 14.16
C GLU A 295 -0.69 -2.84 13.63
N ASN A 296 -1.70 -2.73 14.50
CA ASN A 296 -3.09 -2.51 14.10
C ASN A 296 -3.26 -1.17 13.36
N LEU A 297 -2.62 -0.09 13.85
CA LEU A 297 -2.60 1.18 13.13
C LEU A 297 -1.86 1.06 11.79
N LEU A 298 -0.71 0.38 11.75
CA LEU A 298 0.03 0.17 10.49
C LEU A 298 -0.76 -0.63 9.46
N MET A 299 -1.61 -1.57 9.91
CA MET A 299 -2.49 -2.35 9.05
C MET A 299 -3.77 -1.60 8.66
N SER A 300 -4.03 -0.42 9.21
CA SER A 300 -5.17 0.46 8.87
C SER A 300 -4.82 1.47 7.74
N GLN A 301 -5.79 2.30 7.35
CA GLN A 301 -5.68 3.34 6.33
C GLN A 301 -5.04 4.65 6.81
N VAL A 302 -4.57 4.75 8.06
CA VAL A 302 -3.79 5.92 8.48
C VAL A 302 -2.53 6.05 7.60
N ALA A 303 -2.13 7.25 7.22
CA ALA A 303 -1.06 7.44 6.24
C ALA A 303 0.33 7.11 6.77
N GLY A 304 0.56 7.34 8.06
CA GLY A 304 1.79 7.06 8.79
C GLY A 304 1.47 6.84 10.26
N VAL A 305 2.42 6.27 11.00
CA VAL A 305 2.27 6.01 12.44
C VAL A 305 3.48 6.59 13.18
N ALA A 306 3.21 7.54 14.05
CA ALA A 306 4.15 8.05 15.04
C ALA A 306 3.85 7.43 16.40
N VAL A 307 4.88 7.07 17.16
CA VAL A 307 4.75 6.53 18.51
C VAL A 307 5.47 7.48 19.47
N VAL A 308 4.71 8.03 20.42
CA VAL A 308 5.25 8.91 21.45
C VAL A 308 5.75 8.06 22.61
N LEU A 309 7.06 8.09 22.84
CA LEU A 309 7.74 7.34 23.90
C LEU A 309 8.22 8.28 25.00
N GLY A 310 8.31 7.79 26.22
CA GLY A 310 8.76 8.54 27.39
C GLY A 310 9.48 7.62 28.35
N HIS A 311 8.79 7.19 29.41
CA HIS A 311 9.33 6.19 30.32
C HIS A 311 9.72 4.90 29.55
N ARG A 312 10.93 4.37 29.82
CA ARG A 312 11.50 3.18 29.17
C ARG A 312 11.55 3.26 27.63
N ALA A 313 11.74 4.46 27.06
CA ALA A 313 11.78 4.68 25.61
C ALA A 313 12.77 3.76 24.86
N ASN A 314 13.95 3.47 25.45
CA ASN A 314 14.93 2.58 24.83
C ASN A 314 14.41 1.15 24.64
N GLU A 315 13.71 0.61 25.63
CA GLU A 315 13.14 -0.73 25.57
C GLU A 315 11.97 -0.80 24.60
N ALA A 316 11.10 0.22 24.61
CA ALA A 316 10.01 0.35 23.66
C ALA A 316 10.54 0.47 22.21
N ARG A 317 11.64 1.19 22.00
CA ARG A 317 12.30 1.30 20.69
C ARG A 317 12.78 -0.06 20.19
N LEU A 318 13.40 -0.88 21.05
CA LEU A 318 13.84 -2.23 20.70
C LEU A 318 12.65 -3.14 20.37
N LEU A 319 11.60 -3.08 21.19
CA LEU A 319 10.36 -3.84 21.03
C LEU A 319 9.63 -3.54 19.71
N LEU A 320 9.66 -2.28 19.28
CA LEU A 320 9.07 -1.81 18.02
C LEU A 320 10.05 -1.88 16.83
N GLY A 321 11.23 -2.45 17.03
CA GLY A 321 12.25 -2.59 16.01
C GLY A 321 11.73 -3.27 14.74
N GLY A 322 12.15 -2.73 13.58
CA GLY A 322 11.74 -3.24 12.27
C GLY A 322 10.37 -2.77 11.78
N LEU A 323 9.56 -2.11 12.60
CA LEU A 323 8.29 -1.54 12.15
C LEU A 323 8.50 -0.22 11.36
N PRO A 324 7.70 0.07 10.32
CA PRO A 324 7.82 1.30 9.54
C PRO A 324 7.13 2.48 10.25
N ILE A 325 7.63 2.84 11.43
CA ILE A 325 7.10 3.90 12.31
C ILE A 325 8.09 5.05 12.53
N GLU A 326 7.59 6.17 13.03
CA GLU A 326 8.39 7.29 13.52
C GLU A 326 8.32 7.32 15.05
N ILE A 327 9.45 7.54 15.70
CA ILE A 327 9.53 7.65 17.16
C ILE A 327 9.61 9.12 17.55
N VAL A 328 8.72 9.54 18.45
CA VAL A 328 8.71 10.87 19.05
C VAL A 328 9.07 10.70 20.53
N GLU A 329 10.20 11.25 20.96
CA GLU A 329 10.56 11.22 22.38
C GLU A 329 9.91 12.39 23.12
N ASN A 330 9.23 12.08 24.22
CA ASN A 330 8.71 13.04 25.18
C ASN A 330 9.57 13.00 26.45
N PRO A 331 10.57 13.89 26.60
CA PRO A 331 11.38 13.95 27.83
C PRO A 331 10.57 14.45 29.04
N ALA A 332 9.45 15.14 28.82
CA ALA A 332 8.58 15.68 29.85
C ALA A 332 7.45 14.71 30.28
N TYR A 333 7.63 13.40 30.08
CA TYR A 333 6.60 12.37 30.31
C TYR A 333 6.03 12.33 31.75
N HIS A 334 6.74 12.88 32.73
CA HIS A 334 6.25 13.03 34.10
C HIS A 334 5.07 14.01 34.22
N GLY A 335 4.93 14.94 33.27
CA GLY A 335 3.88 15.96 33.26
C GLY A 335 2.52 15.46 32.78
N GLY A 336 2.27 14.16 32.70
CA GLY A 336 0.96 13.61 32.33
C GLY A 336 0.72 13.50 30.82
N ILE A 337 -0.53 13.18 30.44
CA ILE A 337 -0.91 12.88 29.05
C ILE A 337 -0.81 14.11 28.13
N GLY A 338 -1.00 15.32 28.67
CA GLY A 338 -0.90 16.58 27.91
C GLY A 338 0.48 16.79 27.32
N SER A 339 1.54 16.49 28.08
CA SER A 339 2.92 16.53 27.57
C SER A 339 3.14 15.61 26.35
N SER A 340 2.45 14.47 26.31
CA SER A 340 2.59 13.48 25.24
C SER A 340 1.86 13.89 23.96
N VAL A 341 0.65 14.43 24.10
CA VAL A 341 -0.09 14.99 22.95
C VAL A 341 0.56 16.27 22.42
N GLN A 342 1.18 17.09 23.28
CA GLN A 342 2.00 18.23 22.89
C GLN A 342 3.22 17.80 22.07
N ALA A 343 3.96 16.78 22.52
CA ALA A 343 5.10 16.25 21.79
C ALA A 343 4.68 15.75 20.38
N ALA A 344 3.55 15.03 20.29
CA ALA A 344 2.99 14.62 19.00
C ALA A 344 2.58 15.81 18.12
N ALA A 345 1.89 16.80 18.68
CA ALA A 345 1.45 17.99 17.95
C ALA A 345 2.65 18.78 17.40
N ALA A 346 3.67 19.00 18.23
CA ALA A 346 4.90 19.68 17.83
C ALA A 346 5.62 18.93 16.70
N PHE A 347 5.72 17.60 16.81
CA PHE A 347 6.28 16.75 15.77
C PHE A 347 5.53 16.90 14.44
N LEU A 348 4.20 16.87 14.47
CA LEU A 348 3.37 16.95 13.26
C LEU A 348 3.38 18.34 12.62
N VAL A 349 3.35 19.41 13.41
CA VAL A 349 3.45 20.80 12.90
C VAL A 349 4.79 21.06 12.22
N GLY A 350 5.86 20.37 12.64
CA GLY A 350 7.18 20.47 12.01
C GLY A 350 7.29 19.78 10.64
N ARG A 351 6.25 19.05 10.18
CA ARG A 351 6.30 18.30 8.92
C ARG A 351 6.00 19.18 7.71
N LYS A 352 6.65 18.86 6.58
CA LYS A 352 6.35 19.48 5.28
C LYS A 352 5.00 19.01 4.71
N ASP A 353 4.62 17.77 4.99
CA ASP A 353 3.42 17.09 4.52
C ASP A 353 2.38 16.98 5.66
N LEU A 354 1.78 18.10 6.04
CA LEU A 354 0.75 18.12 7.09
C LEU A 354 -0.45 17.22 6.73
N PRO A 355 -0.89 16.34 7.64
CA PRO A 355 -2.07 15.51 7.41
C PRO A 355 -3.36 16.35 7.43
N GLN A 356 -4.49 15.79 7.00
CA GLN A 356 -5.80 16.44 7.16
C GLN A 356 -6.36 16.26 8.57
N GLY A 357 -6.01 15.15 9.22
CA GLY A 357 -6.42 14.86 10.58
C GLY A 357 -5.41 13.97 11.27
N VAL A 358 -5.55 13.87 12.59
CA VAL A 358 -4.65 13.12 13.46
C VAL A 358 -5.49 12.22 14.34
N LEU A 359 -5.28 10.91 14.22
CA LEU A 359 -5.87 9.88 15.05
C LEU A 359 -4.95 9.63 16.25
N PHE A 360 -5.41 9.94 17.46
CA PHE A 360 -4.73 9.59 18.70
C PHE A 360 -5.28 8.26 19.23
N ALA A 361 -4.42 7.27 19.31
CA ALA A 361 -4.65 5.96 19.90
C ALA A 361 -3.79 5.76 21.14
N LEU A 362 -4.19 4.82 21.99
CA LEU A 362 -3.45 4.46 23.20
C LEU A 362 -2.65 3.17 22.97
N GLY A 363 -1.46 3.09 23.57
CA GLY A 363 -0.54 1.95 23.40
C GLY A 363 -1.01 0.65 24.07
N ASP A 364 -2.08 0.71 24.85
CA ASP A 364 -2.65 -0.37 25.66
C ASP A 364 -4.03 -0.83 25.16
N GLN A 365 -4.37 -0.51 23.90
CA GLN A 365 -5.57 -1.00 23.20
C GLN A 365 -5.21 -2.05 22.13
N PRO A 366 -4.67 -3.23 22.52
CA PRO A 366 -4.17 -4.24 21.57
C PRO A 366 -5.29 -4.91 20.75
N ARG A 367 -6.55 -4.86 21.24
CA ARG A 367 -7.72 -5.45 20.59
C ARG A 367 -8.31 -4.58 19.48
N LEU A 368 -7.93 -3.30 19.40
CA LEU A 368 -8.50 -2.37 18.44
C LEU A 368 -8.20 -2.82 17.01
N SER A 369 -9.23 -3.21 16.26
CA SER A 369 -9.05 -3.77 14.92
C SER A 369 -8.69 -2.72 13.87
N PRO A 370 -7.90 -3.06 12.82
CA PRO A 370 -7.65 -2.18 11.69
C PRO A 370 -8.94 -1.71 10.98
N SER A 371 -9.98 -2.56 10.91
CA SER A 371 -11.27 -2.21 10.32
C SER A 371 -12.05 -1.17 11.11
N THR A 372 -11.95 -1.21 12.45
CA THR A 372 -12.55 -0.20 13.33
C THR A 372 -11.87 1.14 13.09
N ILE A 373 -10.53 1.16 12.99
CA ILE A 373 -9.75 2.35 12.64
C ILE A 373 -10.13 2.89 11.25
N ASP A 374 -10.22 2.01 10.25
CA ASP A 374 -10.61 2.37 8.88
C ASP A 374 -12.00 3.03 8.85
N THR A 375 -12.94 2.55 9.66
CA THR A 375 -14.29 3.12 9.77
C THR A 375 -14.25 4.57 10.26
N LEU A 376 -13.43 4.85 11.27
CA LEU A 376 -13.25 6.21 11.80
C LEU A 376 -12.56 7.12 10.76
N VAL A 377 -11.53 6.62 10.08
CA VAL A 377 -10.82 7.35 9.02
C VAL A 377 -11.79 7.71 7.88
N GLN A 378 -12.59 6.75 7.42
CA GLN A 378 -13.58 7.00 6.37
C GLN A 378 -14.62 8.03 6.79
N ARG A 379 -15.12 7.95 8.02
CA ARG A 379 -16.03 8.97 8.58
C ARG A 379 -15.38 10.35 8.56
N PHE A 380 -14.16 10.48 9.06
CA PHE A 380 -13.41 11.74 9.07
C PHE A 380 -13.23 12.31 7.65
N LEU A 381 -12.88 11.47 6.68
CA LEU A 381 -12.73 11.89 5.28
C LEU A 381 -14.04 12.40 4.65
N THR A 382 -15.20 12.04 5.19
CA THR A 382 -16.49 12.64 4.78
C THR A 382 -16.86 13.90 5.57
N GLN A 383 -16.32 14.07 6.79
CA GLN A 383 -16.66 15.14 7.74
C GLN A 383 -15.40 15.79 8.35
N ARG A 384 -14.55 16.37 7.49
CA ARG A 384 -13.18 16.80 7.85
C ARG A 384 -13.07 17.83 8.97
N SER A 385 -14.11 18.61 9.20
CA SER A 385 -14.14 19.61 10.27
C SER A 385 -14.60 19.03 11.61
N GLN A 386 -15.02 17.76 11.67
CA GLN A 386 -15.53 17.13 12.88
C GLN A 386 -14.42 16.37 13.62
N ILE A 387 -14.53 16.30 14.94
CA ILE A 387 -13.76 15.41 15.81
C ILE A 387 -14.51 14.08 15.84
N ILE A 388 -13.87 13.02 15.33
CA ILE A 388 -14.48 11.69 15.19
C ILE A 388 -14.03 10.81 16.34
N TYR A 389 -14.96 10.14 17.01
CA TYR A 389 -14.67 9.16 18.05
C TYR A 389 -15.61 7.96 17.96
N PRO A 390 -15.18 6.75 18.37
CA PRO A 390 -16.04 5.59 18.40
C PRO A 390 -16.99 5.63 19.60
N THR A 391 -18.17 5.03 19.41
CA THR A 391 -19.09 4.68 20.48
C THR A 391 -19.41 3.19 20.43
N TYR A 392 -19.60 2.58 21.60
CA TYR A 392 -20.11 1.22 21.73
C TYR A 392 -21.14 1.21 22.87
N GLU A 393 -22.37 0.81 22.56
CA GLU A 393 -23.50 0.83 23.50
C GLU A 393 -23.69 2.20 24.15
N GLY A 394 -23.54 3.27 23.36
CA GLY A 394 -23.68 4.66 23.81
C GLY A 394 -22.51 5.20 24.65
N LYS A 395 -21.50 4.39 24.94
CA LYS A 395 -20.28 4.84 25.63
C LYS A 395 -19.23 5.29 24.63
N ARG A 396 -18.59 6.43 24.90
CA ARG A 396 -17.49 6.97 24.10
C ARG A 396 -16.19 6.23 24.39
N GLY A 397 -15.47 5.86 23.33
CA GLY A 397 -14.17 5.19 23.40
C GLY A 397 -13.04 5.94 22.69
N ASN A 398 -11.91 5.23 22.51
CA ASN A 398 -10.75 5.62 21.72
C ASN A 398 -10.61 4.67 20.51
N PRO A 399 -9.91 5.06 19.42
CA PRO A 399 -9.12 6.27 19.24
C PRO A 399 -9.95 7.47 18.77
N VAL A 400 -9.42 8.68 18.89
CA VAL A 400 -10.11 9.92 18.46
C VAL A 400 -9.35 10.59 17.33
N ILE A 401 -10.06 10.99 16.27
CA ILE A 401 -9.51 11.75 15.15
C ILE A 401 -9.84 13.23 15.32
N PHE A 402 -8.81 14.07 15.33
CA PHE A 402 -8.94 15.52 15.35
C PHE A 402 -8.57 16.11 13.98
N PRO A 403 -9.29 17.12 13.48
CA PRO A 403 -8.84 17.94 12.35
C PRO A 403 -7.46 18.54 12.61
N VAL A 404 -6.59 18.59 11.59
CA VAL A 404 -5.21 19.07 11.74
C VAL A 404 -5.14 20.52 12.23
N GLU A 405 -6.14 21.34 11.91
CA GLU A 405 -6.23 22.73 12.36
C GLU A 405 -6.28 22.87 13.89
N LEU A 406 -6.67 21.81 14.62
CA LEU A 406 -6.70 21.79 16.09
C LEU A 406 -5.35 21.44 16.73
N LEU A 407 -4.30 21.18 15.95
CA LEU A 407 -2.96 20.93 16.50
C LEU A 407 -2.43 22.14 17.31
N GLY A 408 -2.82 23.36 16.97
CA GLY A 408 -2.48 24.56 17.75
C GLY A 408 -3.07 24.56 19.16
N ASP A 409 -4.29 24.03 19.33
CA ASP A 409 -4.92 23.87 20.64
C ASP A 409 -4.14 22.88 21.51
N PHE A 410 -3.69 21.75 20.93
CA PHE A 410 -2.88 20.76 21.64
C PHE A 410 -1.57 21.36 22.18
N LEU A 411 -0.91 22.22 21.41
CA LEU A 411 0.32 22.90 21.84
C LEU A 411 0.09 23.85 23.02
N SER A 412 -1.15 24.32 23.21
CA SER A 412 -1.53 25.30 24.22
C SER A 412 -2.17 24.67 25.47
N LEU A 413 -2.31 23.34 25.52
CA LEU A 413 -2.89 22.62 26.66
C LEU A 413 -2.01 22.72 27.91
N GLY A 414 -2.63 22.66 29.09
CA GLY A 414 -1.88 22.38 30.31
C GLY A 414 -1.26 20.98 30.27
N ALA A 415 -0.17 20.75 31.01
CA ALA A 415 0.55 19.46 30.99
C ALA A 415 -0.36 18.26 31.36
N ASP A 416 -1.33 18.45 32.27
CA ASP A 416 -2.28 17.42 32.67
C ASP A 416 -3.55 17.33 31.79
N GLN A 417 -3.72 18.25 30.84
CA GLN A 417 -4.89 18.31 29.96
C GLN A 417 -4.64 17.54 28.66
N GLY A 418 -5.51 16.58 28.35
CA GLY A 418 -5.45 15.80 27.10
C GLY A 418 -6.51 16.22 26.09
N GLY A 419 -6.71 15.37 25.07
CA GLY A 419 -7.71 15.61 24.02
C GLY A 419 -9.15 15.79 24.51
N ARG A 420 -9.50 15.33 25.72
CA ARG A 420 -10.82 15.55 26.33
C ARG A 420 -11.16 17.04 26.47
N GLU A 421 -10.19 17.87 26.84
CA GLU A 421 -10.37 19.33 26.99
C GLU A 421 -10.76 19.98 25.66
N ILE A 422 -10.08 19.58 24.57
CA ILE A 422 -10.39 20.06 23.22
C ILE A 422 -11.78 19.58 22.79
N MET A 423 -12.16 18.34 23.09
CA MET A 423 -13.51 17.85 22.81
C MET A 423 -14.60 18.63 23.55
N GLU A 424 -14.34 19.06 24.79
CA GLU A 424 -15.29 19.86 25.58
C GLU A 424 -15.42 21.30 25.07
N ARG A 425 -14.32 21.87 24.57
CA ARG A 425 -14.28 23.19 23.92
C ARG A 425 -15.04 23.21 22.59
N TYR A 426 -14.95 22.14 21.81
CA TYR A 426 -15.53 22.01 20.47
C TYR A 426 -16.69 21.00 20.43
N ARG A 427 -17.62 21.09 21.39
CA ARG A 427 -18.74 20.13 21.53
C ARG A 427 -19.62 20.04 20.29
N GLU A 428 -19.78 21.14 19.58
CA GLU A 428 -20.54 21.26 18.34
C GLU A 428 -19.88 20.56 17.13
N ARG A 429 -18.60 20.19 17.26
CA ARG A 429 -17.82 19.47 16.24
C ARG A 429 -17.67 17.98 16.57
N LEU A 430 -18.36 17.48 17.59
CA LEU A 430 -18.28 16.08 18.00
C LEU A 430 -19.15 15.19 17.10
N CYS A 431 -18.53 14.15 16.53
CA CYS A 431 -19.23 13.14 15.75
C CYS A 431 -18.87 11.73 16.25
N GLY A 432 -19.81 11.11 16.95
CA GLY A 432 -19.73 9.72 17.39
C GLY A 432 -20.00 8.73 16.25
N VAL A 433 -19.26 7.63 16.24
CA VAL A 433 -19.41 6.53 15.28
C VAL A 433 -19.65 5.24 16.04
N GLU A 434 -20.85 4.69 15.94
CA GLU A 434 -21.14 3.39 16.56
C GLU A 434 -20.32 2.29 15.88
N VAL A 435 -19.58 1.52 16.68
CA VAL A 435 -18.76 0.39 16.23
C VAL A 435 -19.32 -0.94 16.72
N GLY A 436 -18.86 -2.04 16.13
CA GLY A 436 -19.40 -3.38 16.42
C GLY A 436 -18.71 -4.12 17.57
N ASP A 437 -17.67 -3.56 18.17
CA ASP A 437 -16.86 -4.23 19.19
C ASP A 437 -16.51 -3.29 20.36
N ASP A 438 -16.35 -3.87 21.54
CA ASP A 438 -16.04 -3.17 22.79
C ASP A 438 -14.55 -2.81 22.94
N ALA A 439 -13.69 -3.17 21.98
CA ALA A 439 -12.25 -2.91 22.10
C ALA A 439 -11.93 -1.40 22.14
N VAL A 440 -12.85 -0.57 21.68
CA VAL A 440 -12.75 0.89 21.76
C VAL A 440 -12.91 1.44 23.19
N LEU A 441 -13.49 0.65 24.10
CA LEU A 441 -13.76 1.05 25.49
C LEU A 441 -12.75 0.48 26.50
N ASN A 442 -12.08 -0.62 26.14
CA ASN A 442 -11.32 -1.42 27.09
C ASN A 442 -9.81 -1.14 27.00
N ASP A 443 -9.34 -0.24 27.86
CA ASP A 443 -7.92 -0.04 28.14
C ASP A 443 -7.46 -1.06 29.19
N ILE A 444 -6.20 -1.51 29.12
CA ILE A 444 -5.65 -2.46 30.10
C ILE A 444 -5.03 -1.66 31.27
N ASP A 445 -5.81 -1.41 32.32
CA ASP A 445 -5.40 -0.56 33.45
C ASP A 445 -5.16 -1.31 34.77
N THR A 446 -5.72 -2.51 34.91
CA THR A 446 -5.61 -3.37 36.10
C THR A 446 -5.17 -4.79 35.74
N PRO A 447 -4.63 -5.56 36.70
CA PRO A 447 -4.33 -6.99 36.50
C PRO A 447 -5.56 -7.79 36.03
N ALA A 448 -6.75 -7.46 36.53
CA ALA A 448 -8.00 -8.10 36.12
C ALA A 448 -8.33 -7.85 34.64
N ASP A 449 -8.07 -6.64 34.11
CA ASP A 449 -8.26 -6.34 32.69
C ASP A 449 -7.34 -7.19 31.82
N TYR A 450 -6.09 -7.36 32.26
CA TYR A 450 -5.13 -8.20 31.56
C TYR A 450 -5.50 -9.70 31.62
N GLU A 451 -5.96 -10.20 32.76
CA GLU A 451 -6.48 -11.57 32.87
C GLU A 451 -7.70 -11.80 31.97
N GLN A 452 -8.57 -10.81 31.82
CA GLN A 452 -9.68 -10.89 30.86
C GLN A 452 -9.17 -10.91 29.43
N LEU A 453 -8.20 -10.07 29.08
CA LEU A 453 -7.57 -10.06 27.76
C LEU A 453 -6.96 -11.43 27.40
N LEU A 454 -6.32 -12.10 28.35
CA LEU A 454 -5.74 -13.43 28.16
C LEU A 454 -6.77 -14.53 27.90
N LYS A 455 -8.06 -14.31 28.24
CA LYS A 455 -9.16 -15.24 27.96
C LYS A 455 -9.76 -15.05 26.57
N ILE A 456 -9.35 -14.02 25.83
CA ILE A 456 -9.86 -13.69 24.50
C ILE A 456 -8.93 -14.31 23.45
N ASP A 457 -9.34 -15.47 22.94
CA ASP A 457 -8.62 -16.32 21.97
C ASP A 457 -8.14 -15.59 20.72
#